data_AF-A0A3Q2WIK7-F1
#
_entry.id   AF-A0A3Q2WIK7-F1
#
_cell.length_a   1.000
_cell.length_b   1.000
_cell.length_c   1.000
_cell.angle_alpha   90.00
_cell.angle_beta   90.00
_cell.angle_gamma   90.00
#
_symmetry.space_group_name_H-M   'P 1'
#
loop_
_entity.id
_entity.type
_entity.pdbx_description
1 polymer ?
#
loop_
_entity_poly.entity_id
_entity_poly.type
_entity_poly.pdbx_seq_one_letter_code
_entity_poly.pdbx_strand_id
1 'polypeptide(L)'
;SLVLVPPGNSVCTNCTDRDVQTDKCGRGIVYRSSDISKHLYVSSSLLLQGELESQGLPPCEGAVNLAGENLINPLRWWNESYKKDLFSSRVDTTKALSQAIAASSSPPHSWVLVSGVACYKPSLTAQYTEDSEWTPFDLLSRLVKEWEAAALLPENVAKTTKQVIIRPGAVLGRDGGAMKQMLLPFWLGLGGTLGSGRQPFPWIHVSDLAGIIVRALEPPADTPPSSSPQVFNGVAPALNTNYEFTKELGRVLRRPTILPVPGFVMNALLGSERAVILTQGQKVIPKRTLESGFQYNYPDLTSALKEIVN
;
A
#
# COMPACT_ATOMS: atom_id res chain seq x y z
N SER A 1 18.71 -5.61 -10.62
CA SER A 1 18.80 -4.56 -9.56
C SER A 1 17.50 -3.77 -9.49
N LEU A 2 17.03 -3.42 -8.28
CA LEU A 2 15.74 -2.75 -8.06
C LEU A 2 15.92 -1.42 -7.33
N VAL A 3 15.28 -0.36 -7.81
CA VAL A 3 15.18 0.90 -7.05
C VAL A 3 13.90 0.88 -6.23
N LEU A 4 14.05 1.00 -4.92
CA LEU A 4 12.95 1.13 -3.97
C LEU A 4 13.03 2.50 -3.31
N VAL A 5 11.96 3.28 -3.44
CA VAL A 5 11.82 4.53 -2.66
C VAL A 5 10.89 4.26 -1.49
N PRO A 6 11.40 4.26 -0.24
CA PRO A 6 10.59 3.98 0.94
C PRO A 6 9.73 5.19 1.31
N PRO A 7 8.70 5.01 2.18
CA PRO A 7 8.01 6.12 2.80
C PRO A 7 8.96 6.96 3.66
N GLY A 8 8.88 8.29 3.52
CA GLY A 8 9.67 9.24 4.30
C GLY A 8 9.44 9.04 5.81
N ASN A 9 10.52 8.72 6.54
CA ASN A 9 10.66 8.62 8.01
C ASN A 9 9.56 7.92 8.83
N SER A 10 8.55 7.28 8.24
CA SER A 10 7.56 6.53 9.00
C SER A 10 6.91 5.42 8.16
N VAL A 11 7.04 4.19 8.66
CA VAL A 11 6.32 2.97 8.22
C VAL A 11 6.87 2.27 6.97
N CYS A 12 8.18 1.98 6.96
CA CYS A 12 8.72 0.69 6.47
C CYS A 12 10.17 0.45 6.94
N THR A 13 10.58 1.07 8.04
CA THR A 13 11.95 0.97 8.57
C THR A 13 12.14 -0.09 9.64
N ASN A 14 11.09 -0.84 10.00
CA ASN A 14 11.16 -1.83 11.09
C ASN A 14 10.30 -3.07 10.78
N CYS A 15 10.60 -3.76 9.67
CA CYS A 15 10.57 -5.23 9.73
C CYS A 15 11.75 -5.59 10.65
N THR A 16 11.50 -5.68 11.95
CA THR A 16 12.54 -5.77 12.98
C THR A 16 13.36 -7.05 12.85
N ASP A 17 14.67 -6.90 12.62
CA ASP A 17 15.87 -7.64 13.07
C ASP A 17 15.87 -9.17 13.35
N ARG A 18 14.75 -9.87 13.43
CA ARG A 18 14.72 -11.33 13.70
C ARG A 18 14.78 -12.20 12.46
N ASP A 19 14.60 -11.62 11.27
CA ASP A 19 14.77 -12.30 9.98
C ASP A 19 15.89 -11.71 9.10
N VAL A 20 16.66 -10.76 9.66
CA VAL A 20 17.73 -10.04 8.95
C VAL A 20 19.08 -10.62 9.34
N GLN A 21 19.68 -11.43 8.46
CA GLN A 21 21.09 -11.79 8.58
C GLN A 21 21.89 -10.87 7.65
N THR A 22 22.55 -9.88 8.22
CA THR A 22 23.48 -9.00 7.50
C THR A 22 24.75 -9.78 7.19
N ASP A 23 25.05 -9.99 5.90
CA ASP A 23 26.37 -10.46 5.50
C ASP A 23 27.37 -9.30 5.51
N LYS A 24 28.63 -9.59 5.81
CA LYS A 24 29.71 -8.65 6.22
C LYS A 24 30.09 -7.54 5.21
N CYS A 25 29.31 -7.29 4.17
CA CYS A 25 29.60 -6.30 3.13
C CYS A 25 28.47 -5.27 2.86
N GLY A 26 27.51 -5.11 3.78
CA GLY A 26 26.71 -3.88 3.91
C GLY A 26 25.83 -3.48 2.72
N ARG A 27 25.33 -4.41 1.90
CA ARG A 27 24.35 -4.12 0.83
C ARG A 27 23.34 -5.25 0.70
N GLY A 28 22.06 -4.96 0.92
CA GLY A 28 20.91 -5.83 0.60
C GLY A 28 19.90 -5.98 1.74
N ILE A 29 18.62 -5.74 1.44
CA ILE A 29 17.48 -6.15 2.28
C ILE A 29 16.87 -7.40 1.64
N VAL A 30 16.97 -8.54 2.32
CA VAL A 30 16.36 -9.82 1.94
C VAL A 30 14.99 -9.92 2.60
N TYR A 31 13.93 -10.21 1.84
CA TYR A 31 12.63 -10.60 2.40
C TYR A 31 12.59 -12.12 2.61
N ARG A 32 12.43 -12.56 3.87
CA ARG A 32 12.14 -13.95 4.22
C ARG A 32 10.62 -14.14 4.30
N SER A 33 10.02 -14.57 3.19
CA SER A 33 8.89 -15.50 3.24
C SER A 33 9.42 -16.81 2.67
N SER A 34 9.15 -17.94 3.33
CA SER A 34 9.72 -19.25 3.02
C SER A 34 9.52 -19.70 1.56
N ASP A 35 8.61 -19.07 0.81
CA ASP A 35 8.40 -19.32 -0.62
C ASP A 35 8.91 -18.19 -1.56
N ILE A 36 9.17 -16.98 -1.06
CA ILE A 36 9.65 -15.83 -1.87
C ILE A 36 11.19 -15.85 -2.01
N SER A 37 11.88 -16.58 -1.13
CA SER A 37 13.35 -16.60 -1.04
C SER A 37 14.10 -17.26 -2.21
N LYS A 38 13.42 -17.87 -3.19
CA LYS A 38 14.09 -18.64 -4.25
C LYS A 38 14.46 -17.88 -5.51
N HIS A 39 13.89 -16.68 -5.77
CA HIS A 39 14.02 -16.07 -7.10
C HIS A 39 14.32 -14.56 -7.20
N LEU A 40 14.43 -13.79 -6.12
CA LEU A 40 14.74 -12.36 -6.21
C LEU A 40 15.84 -11.91 -5.24
N TYR A 41 17.03 -11.61 -5.80
CA TYR A 41 18.05 -10.81 -5.12
C TYR A 41 17.70 -9.33 -5.29
N VAL A 42 17.06 -8.74 -4.29
CA VAL A 42 16.78 -7.29 -4.26
C VAL A 42 18.01 -6.58 -3.69
N SER A 43 18.93 -6.16 -4.57
CA SER A 43 19.89 -5.10 -4.23
C SER A 43 19.13 -3.78 -4.19
N SER A 44 18.63 -3.40 -3.02
CA SER A 44 17.94 -2.12 -2.80
C SER A 44 18.95 -1.00 -2.58
N SER A 45 19.06 -0.07 -3.54
CA SER A 45 19.62 1.25 -3.27
C SER A 45 18.49 2.16 -2.79
N LEU A 46 18.53 2.57 -1.53
CA LEU A 46 17.69 3.65 -1.02
C LEU A 46 18.22 4.96 -1.59
N LEU A 47 17.43 5.62 -2.44
CA LEU A 47 17.77 6.94 -2.95
C LEU A 47 16.93 8.00 -2.25
N LEU A 48 17.60 9.01 -1.72
CA LEU A 48 16.94 10.23 -1.31
C LEU A 48 16.55 11.03 -2.56
N GLN A 49 15.46 11.79 -2.49
CA GLN A 49 14.97 12.59 -3.62
C GLN A 49 16.08 13.49 -4.22
N GLY A 50 16.93 14.10 -3.37
CA GLY A 50 18.05 14.92 -3.85
C GLY A 50 19.17 14.16 -4.56
N GLU A 51 19.33 12.86 -4.31
CA GLU A 51 20.30 12.01 -5.04
C GLU A 51 19.76 11.64 -6.41
N LEU A 52 18.45 11.37 -6.53
CA LEU A 52 17.81 11.14 -7.82
C LEU A 52 17.87 12.38 -8.72
N GLU A 53 17.65 13.56 -8.15
CA GLU A 53 17.70 14.84 -8.87
C GLU A 53 19.14 15.21 -9.32
N SER A 54 20.16 14.80 -8.56
CA SER A 54 21.56 15.15 -8.85
C SER A 54 22.31 14.11 -9.68
N GLN A 55 22.03 12.81 -9.50
CA GLN A 55 22.76 11.70 -10.12
C GLN A 55 21.93 10.93 -11.15
N GLY A 56 20.61 11.20 -11.24
CA GLY A 56 19.69 10.48 -12.10
C GLY A 56 19.33 9.10 -11.57
N LEU A 57 18.59 8.34 -12.37
CA LEU A 57 18.19 6.98 -12.02
C LEU A 57 19.40 6.03 -12.17
N PRO A 58 19.78 5.26 -11.13
CA PRO A 58 20.84 4.29 -11.26
C PRO A 58 20.39 3.12 -12.15
N PRO A 59 21.33 2.36 -12.74
CA PRO A 59 21.00 1.18 -13.53
C PRO A 59 20.14 0.19 -12.74
N CYS A 60 18.91 -0.04 -13.23
CA CYS A 60 17.95 -0.94 -12.61
C CYS A 60 17.06 -1.60 -13.65
N GLU A 61 16.56 -2.77 -13.30
CA GLU A 61 15.65 -3.57 -14.12
C GLU A 61 14.19 -3.24 -13.81
N GLY A 62 13.92 -2.87 -12.55
CA GLY A 62 12.62 -2.41 -12.10
C GLY A 62 12.72 -1.26 -11.11
N ALA A 63 11.67 -0.45 -11.04
CA ALA A 63 11.51 0.61 -10.06
C ALA A 63 10.14 0.51 -9.38
N VAL A 64 10.11 0.68 -8.05
CA VAL A 64 8.87 0.72 -7.27
C VAL A 64 8.85 1.97 -6.41
N ASN A 65 7.74 2.71 -6.44
CA ASN A 65 7.50 3.77 -5.49
C ASN A 65 6.52 3.34 -4.40
N LEU A 66 7.03 3.30 -3.16
CA LEU A 66 6.28 3.09 -1.92
C LEU A 66 6.28 4.35 -1.05
N ALA A 67 6.78 5.48 -1.57
CA ALA A 67 6.96 6.70 -0.81
C ALA A 67 5.62 7.34 -0.43
N GLY A 68 5.55 7.84 0.80
CA GLY A 68 4.44 8.67 1.25
C GLY A 68 4.44 8.84 2.76
N GLU A 69 4.11 10.03 3.22
CA GLU A 69 3.89 10.32 4.65
C GLU A 69 2.72 9.47 5.18
N ASN A 70 2.84 8.92 6.39
CA ASN A 70 1.78 8.08 6.98
C ASN A 70 0.50 8.90 7.24
N LEU A 71 -0.58 8.61 6.51
CA LEU A 71 -1.88 9.30 6.62
C LEU A 71 -2.49 9.25 8.03
N ILE A 72 -2.29 8.16 8.76
CA ILE A 72 -2.84 7.92 10.10
C ILE A 72 -1.71 8.07 11.13
N ASN A 73 -0.94 9.16 11.01
CA ASN A 73 0.05 9.53 12.01
C ASN A 73 -0.63 10.32 13.16
N PRO A 74 -0.81 9.74 14.36
CA PRO A 74 -1.48 10.41 15.47
C PRO A 74 -0.64 11.57 16.05
N LEU A 75 0.66 11.64 15.75
CA LEU A 75 1.56 12.68 16.24
C LEU A 75 1.52 13.97 15.40
N ARG A 76 0.83 13.96 14.26
CA ARG A 76 0.75 15.10 13.33
C ARG A 76 -0.67 15.65 13.34
N TRP A 77 -0.81 16.94 13.61
CA TRP A 77 -2.11 17.61 13.51
C TRP A 77 -2.62 17.66 12.07
N TRP A 78 -3.94 17.50 11.91
CA TRP A 78 -4.58 17.62 10.60
C TRP A 78 -4.82 19.09 10.25
N ASN A 79 -3.81 19.71 9.65
CA ASN A 79 -3.85 21.10 9.18
C ASN A 79 -3.44 21.18 7.70
N GLU A 80 -3.55 22.36 7.10
CA GLU A 80 -3.23 22.57 5.68
C GLU A 80 -1.76 22.27 5.35
N SER A 81 -0.83 22.52 6.27
CA SER A 81 0.58 22.14 6.09
C SER A 81 0.73 20.63 5.94
N TYR A 82 0.08 19.85 6.79
CA TYR A 82 0.14 18.40 6.73
C TYR A 82 -0.56 17.85 5.48
N LYS A 83 -1.68 18.46 5.06
CA LYS A 83 -2.32 18.12 3.77
C LYS A 83 -1.38 18.38 2.60
N LYS A 84 -0.65 19.49 2.60
CA LYS A 84 0.38 19.78 1.60
C LYS A 84 1.51 18.75 1.63
N ASP A 85 1.99 18.38 2.82
CA ASP A 85 3.04 17.37 2.98
C ASP A 85 2.59 15.98 2.48
N LEU A 86 1.30 15.63 2.65
CA LEU A 86 0.74 14.39 2.10
C LEU A 86 0.79 14.36 0.57
N PHE A 87 0.53 15.50 -0.08
CA PHE A 87 0.62 15.62 -1.54
C PHE A 87 2.09 15.61 -1.98
N SER A 88 2.95 16.46 -1.42
CA SER A 88 4.34 16.56 -1.88
C SER A 88 5.13 15.25 -1.68
N SER A 89 4.95 14.57 -0.54
CA SER A 89 5.62 13.28 -0.26
C SER A 89 5.27 12.15 -1.24
N ARG A 90 4.22 12.33 -2.05
CA ARG A 90 3.68 11.34 -2.98
C ARG A 90 3.76 11.79 -4.43
N VAL A 91 3.18 12.95 -4.73
CA VAL A 91 3.07 13.49 -6.08
C VAL A 91 4.44 13.96 -6.57
N ASP A 92 5.17 14.73 -5.76
CA ASP A 92 6.48 15.27 -6.18
C ASP A 92 7.53 14.15 -6.28
N THR A 93 7.53 13.21 -5.32
CA THR A 93 8.43 12.05 -5.34
C THR A 93 8.17 11.13 -6.53
N THR A 94 6.90 10.82 -6.81
CA THR A 94 6.52 10.05 -8.00
C THR A 94 6.90 10.76 -9.29
N LYS A 95 6.68 12.08 -9.35
CA LYS A 95 7.01 12.88 -10.54
C LYS A 95 8.52 12.90 -10.80
N ALA A 96 9.34 13.05 -9.75
CA ALA A 96 10.79 12.98 -9.88
C ALA A 96 11.25 11.61 -10.42
N LEU A 97 10.65 10.52 -9.93
CA LEU A 97 10.94 9.16 -10.40
C LEU A 97 10.51 8.92 -11.84
N SER A 98 9.30 9.30 -12.23
CA SER A 98 8.83 9.13 -13.60
C SER A 98 9.66 9.94 -14.59
N GLN A 99 10.08 11.15 -14.21
CA GLN A 99 11.01 11.98 -14.99
C GLN A 99 12.40 11.35 -15.10
N ALA A 100 12.94 10.81 -14.00
CA ALA A 100 14.25 10.14 -14.02
C ALA A 100 14.24 8.85 -14.86
N ILE A 101 13.15 8.08 -14.81
CA ILE A 101 12.91 6.92 -15.69
C ILE A 101 12.87 7.38 -17.15
N ALA A 102 12.12 8.45 -17.44
CA ALA A 102 11.96 8.95 -18.80
C ALA A 102 13.25 9.51 -19.41
N ALA A 103 14.13 10.06 -18.57
CA ALA A 103 15.44 10.60 -18.97
C ALA A 103 16.55 9.54 -19.02
N SER A 104 16.30 8.32 -18.53
CA SER A 104 17.31 7.26 -18.50
C SER A 104 17.63 6.76 -19.92
N SER A 105 18.93 6.59 -20.22
CA SER A 105 19.38 5.94 -21.46
C SER A 105 19.07 4.45 -21.51
N SER A 106 18.88 3.82 -20.35
CA SER A 106 18.47 2.43 -20.17
C SER A 106 17.35 2.40 -19.11
N PRO A 107 16.09 2.68 -19.51
CA PRO A 107 14.98 2.67 -18.58
C PRO A 107 14.71 1.24 -18.07
N PRO A 108 14.21 1.09 -16.83
CA PRO A 108 13.81 -0.21 -16.30
C PRO A 108 12.71 -0.84 -17.16
N HIS A 109 12.63 -2.17 -17.23
CA HIS A 109 11.55 -2.84 -17.92
C HIS A 109 10.21 -2.73 -17.18
N SER A 110 10.21 -2.33 -15.90
CA SER A 110 9.00 -2.20 -15.10
C SER A 110 9.04 -1.04 -14.12
N TRP A 111 7.93 -0.31 -14.05
CA TRP A 111 7.67 0.81 -13.17
C TRP A 111 6.36 0.58 -12.42
N VAL A 112 6.45 0.48 -11.09
CA VAL A 112 5.32 0.15 -10.22
C VAL A 112 5.05 1.29 -9.24
N LEU A 113 3.86 1.86 -9.30
CA LEU A 113 3.34 2.78 -8.29
C LEU A 113 2.40 2.03 -7.34
N VAL A 114 2.57 2.21 -6.03
CA VAL A 114 1.58 1.79 -5.03
C VAL A 114 0.80 3.01 -4.54
N SER A 115 -0.47 3.13 -4.94
CA SER A 115 -1.37 4.24 -4.61
C SER A 115 -2.32 3.86 -3.46
N GLY A 116 -3.63 3.73 -3.71
CA GLY A 116 -4.62 3.29 -2.71
C GLY A 116 -6.05 3.26 -3.23
N VAL A 117 -6.90 2.46 -2.58
CA VAL A 117 -8.34 2.33 -2.90
C VAL A 117 -9.18 3.58 -2.62
N ALA A 118 -8.58 4.63 -2.05
CA ALA A 118 -9.26 5.89 -1.72
C ALA A 118 -9.76 6.67 -2.94
N CYS A 119 -9.42 6.25 -4.16
CA CYS A 119 -10.06 6.74 -5.39
C CYS A 119 -11.54 6.38 -5.49
N TYR A 120 -11.95 5.26 -4.89
CA TYR A 120 -13.33 4.78 -4.95
C TYR A 120 -14.18 5.45 -3.88
N LYS A 121 -15.40 5.86 -4.26
CA LYS A 121 -16.32 6.54 -3.34
C LYS A 121 -16.83 5.55 -2.28
N PRO A 122 -16.78 5.88 -0.98
CA PRO A 122 -17.35 5.01 0.05
C PRO A 122 -18.85 4.74 -0.17
N SER A 123 -19.25 3.48 -0.01
CA SER A 123 -20.63 3.04 -0.21
C SER A 123 -20.87 1.70 0.48
N LEU A 124 -22.07 1.52 1.03
CA LEU A 124 -22.50 0.24 1.60
C LEU A 124 -23.00 -0.75 0.55
N THR A 125 -23.32 -0.27 -0.66
CA THR A 125 -23.97 -1.08 -1.71
C THR A 125 -23.15 -1.17 -3.00
N ALA A 126 -22.41 -0.13 -3.34
CA ALA A 126 -21.60 -0.11 -4.55
C ALA A 126 -20.42 -1.09 -4.44
N GLN A 127 -20.03 -1.64 -5.57
CA GLN A 127 -18.89 -2.54 -5.70
C GLN A 127 -17.95 -1.98 -6.76
N TYR A 128 -16.65 -2.00 -6.47
CA TYR A 128 -15.62 -1.40 -7.32
C TYR A 128 -14.64 -2.45 -7.80
N THR A 129 -14.27 -2.36 -9.07
CA THR A 129 -13.18 -3.13 -9.70
C THR A 129 -12.17 -2.16 -10.29
N GLU A 130 -11.10 -2.68 -10.88
CA GLU A 130 -10.11 -1.88 -11.61
C GLU A 130 -10.69 -1.19 -12.84
N ASP A 131 -11.81 -1.71 -13.38
CA ASP A 131 -12.56 -1.16 -14.51
C ASP A 131 -13.56 -0.06 -14.09
N SER A 132 -13.80 0.12 -12.79
CA SER A 132 -14.76 1.10 -12.30
C SER A 132 -14.27 2.52 -12.53
N GLU A 133 -15.05 3.31 -13.28
CA GLU A 133 -14.83 4.73 -13.42
C GLU A 133 -15.02 5.45 -12.08
N TRP A 134 -14.25 6.52 -11.88
CA TRP A 134 -14.31 7.32 -10.67
C TRP A 134 -13.90 8.76 -10.95
N THR A 135 -14.48 9.68 -10.19
CA THR A 135 -14.13 11.10 -10.18
C THR A 135 -13.76 11.51 -8.76
N PRO A 136 -12.75 12.38 -8.57
CA PRO A 136 -12.41 12.83 -7.24
C PRO A 136 -13.59 13.52 -6.56
N PHE A 137 -13.84 13.18 -5.31
CA PHE A 137 -14.96 13.66 -4.51
C PHE A 137 -14.52 14.25 -3.16
N ASP A 138 -13.26 14.06 -2.77
CA ASP A 138 -12.68 14.54 -1.51
C ASP A 138 -11.17 14.81 -1.64
N LEU A 139 -10.47 15.00 -0.53
CA LEU A 139 -9.02 15.22 -0.52
C LEU A 139 -8.23 13.98 -0.96
N LEU A 140 -8.60 12.78 -0.49
CA LEU A 140 -7.83 11.57 -0.74
C LEU A 140 -8.00 11.04 -2.17
N SER A 141 -9.22 11.09 -2.70
CA SER A 141 -9.47 10.76 -4.11
C SER A 141 -8.77 11.73 -5.06
N ARG A 142 -8.68 13.03 -4.70
CA ARG A 142 -7.84 13.99 -5.44
C ARG A 142 -6.35 13.64 -5.35
N LEU A 143 -5.86 13.31 -4.16
CA LEU A 143 -4.49 12.84 -3.96
C LEU A 143 -4.18 11.63 -4.84
N VAL A 144 -5.04 10.59 -4.83
CA VAL A 144 -4.82 9.39 -5.66
C VAL A 144 -4.82 9.76 -7.14
N LYS A 145 -5.70 10.66 -7.60
CA LYS A 145 -5.73 11.09 -9.01
C LYS A 145 -4.44 11.78 -9.43
N GLU A 146 -3.97 12.75 -8.63
CA GLU A 146 -2.73 13.48 -8.92
C GLU A 146 -1.51 12.57 -8.81
N TRP A 147 -1.53 11.63 -7.86
CA TRP A 147 -0.45 10.68 -7.64
C TRP A 147 -0.31 9.67 -8.78
N GLU A 148 -1.42 9.11 -9.25
CA GLU A 148 -1.42 8.21 -10.42
C GLU A 148 -1.07 8.95 -11.71
N ALA A 149 -1.52 10.19 -11.87
CA ALA A 149 -1.15 11.03 -13.01
C ALA A 149 0.36 11.34 -13.04
N ALA A 150 0.97 11.59 -11.87
CA ALA A 150 2.41 11.85 -11.76
C ALA A 150 3.29 10.64 -12.15
N ALA A 151 2.75 9.42 -12.07
CA ALA A 151 3.48 8.20 -12.42
C ALA A 151 3.49 7.89 -13.92
N LEU A 152 2.67 8.58 -14.72
CA LEU A 152 2.57 8.30 -16.15
C LEU A 152 3.87 8.64 -16.87
N LEU A 153 4.39 7.66 -17.61
CA LEU A 153 5.55 7.83 -18.48
C LEU A 153 5.12 8.37 -19.85
N PRO A 154 5.98 9.18 -20.50
CA PRO A 154 5.80 9.57 -21.90
C PRO A 154 5.68 8.36 -22.83
N GLU A 155 4.95 8.50 -23.93
CA GLU A 155 4.59 7.39 -24.83
C GLU A 155 5.81 6.62 -25.38
N ASN A 156 6.92 7.32 -25.67
CA ASN A 156 8.15 6.70 -26.16
C ASN A 156 8.81 5.77 -25.14
N VAL A 157 8.63 6.03 -23.84
CA VAL A 157 9.18 5.21 -22.74
C VAL A 157 8.16 4.17 -22.30
N ALA A 158 6.87 4.51 -22.32
CA ALA A 158 5.78 3.59 -21.99
C ALA A 158 5.73 2.34 -22.91
N LYS A 159 6.29 2.42 -24.12
CA LYS A 159 6.39 1.29 -25.07
C LYS A 159 7.45 0.25 -24.67
N THR A 160 8.40 0.62 -23.81
CA THR A 160 9.50 -0.26 -23.37
C THR A 160 9.49 -0.53 -21.87
N THR A 161 8.86 0.35 -21.09
CA THR A 161 8.70 0.22 -19.64
C THR A 161 7.27 -0.16 -19.30
N LYS A 162 7.05 -1.36 -18.78
CA LYS A 162 5.74 -1.78 -18.26
C LYS A 162 5.34 -0.93 -17.06
N GLN A 163 4.22 -0.23 -17.18
CA GLN A 163 3.68 0.60 -16.10
C GLN A 163 2.60 -0.15 -15.33
N VAL A 164 2.72 -0.20 -14.01
CA VAL A 164 1.75 -0.86 -13.13
C VAL A 164 1.37 0.07 -11.98
N ILE A 165 0.08 0.15 -11.69
CA ILE A 165 -0.47 0.84 -10.52
C ILE A 165 -1.16 -0.19 -9.64
N ILE A 166 -0.76 -0.29 -8.38
CA ILE A 166 -1.40 -1.15 -7.38
C ILE A 166 -2.14 -0.25 -6.40
N ARG A 167 -3.45 -0.45 -6.26
CA ARG A 167 -4.33 0.27 -5.32
C ARG A 167 -4.59 -0.60 -4.09
N PRO A 168 -3.76 -0.56 -3.04
CA PRO A 168 -3.97 -1.38 -1.86
C PRO A 168 -5.11 -0.87 -0.99
N GLY A 169 -5.72 -1.80 -0.26
CA GLY A 169 -6.55 -1.50 0.92
C GLY A 169 -5.70 -1.24 2.16
N ALA A 170 -6.29 -1.44 3.34
CA ALA A 170 -5.55 -1.46 4.60
C ALA A 170 -4.54 -2.62 4.62
N VAL A 171 -3.26 -2.30 4.63
CA VAL A 171 -2.19 -3.30 4.70
C VAL A 171 -2.03 -3.79 6.13
N LEU A 172 -2.25 -5.08 6.34
CA LEU A 172 -2.18 -5.73 7.64
C LEU A 172 -0.87 -6.51 7.76
N GLY A 173 -0.11 -6.25 8.83
CA GLY A 173 1.14 -6.94 9.15
C GLY A 173 1.55 -6.68 10.60
N ARG A 174 2.34 -7.57 11.20
CA ARG A 174 2.67 -7.53 12.63
C ARG A 174 3.37 -6.25 13.09
N ASP A 175 4.44 -5.87 12.38
CA ASP A 175 5.41 -4.89 12.88
C ASP A 175 5.16 -3.44 12.42
N GLY A 176 4.05 -3.19 11.72
CA GLY A 176 3.84 -1.90 11.06
C GLY A 176 2.38 -1.48 10.91
N GLY A 177 2.22 -0.28 10.33
CA GLY A 177 0.94 0.27 9.91
C GLY A 177 -0.09 0.39 11.04
N ALA A 178 -1.36 0.18 10.67
CA ALA A 178 -2.48 0.27 11.59
C ALA A 178 -2.47 -0.83 12.65
N MET A 179 -1.96 -2.03 12.33
CA MET A 179 -1.96 -3.17 13.25
C MET A 179 -1.17 -2.88 14.52
N LYS A 180 0.03 -2.28 14.42
CA LYS A 180 0.82 -1.90 15.60
C LYS A 180 0.07 -0.98 16.57
N GLN A 181 -0.78 -0.09 16.05
CA GLN A 181 -1.59 0.82 16.86
C GLN A 181 -2.83 0.13 17.46
N MET A 182 -3.40 -0.85 16.74
CA MET A 182 -4.61 -1.56 17.16
C MET A 182 -4.35 -2.74 18.10
N LEU A 183 -3.22 -3.43 17.98
CA LEU A 183 -2.96 -4.67 18.72
C LEU A 183 -2.99 -4.46 20.24
N LEU A 184 -2.41 -3.39 20.76
CA LEU A 184 -2.39 -3.14 22.21
C LEU A 184 -3.81 -2.89 22.78
N PRO A 185 -4.63 -1.96 22.25
CA PRO A 185 -6.02 -1.82 22.69
C PRO A 185 -6.83 -3.12 22.60
N PHE A 186 -6.70 -3.88 21.51
CA PHE A 186 -7.41 -5.15 21.36
C PHE A 186 -6.93 -6.20 22.38
N TRP A 187 -5.62 -6.27 22.64
CA TRP A 187 -5.05 -7.17 23.64
C TRP A 187 -5.51 -6.86 25.06
N LEU A 188 -5.76 -5.58 25.37
CA LEU A 188 -6.36 -5.12 26.63
C LEU A 188 -7.88 -5.32 26.71
N GLY A 189 -8.53 -5.85 25.67
CA GLY A 189 -9.98 -6.01 25.60
C GLY A 189 -10.74 -4.68 25.38
N LEU A 190 -10.03 -3.63 24.95
CA LEU A 190 -10.58 -2.31 24.60
C LEU A 190 -10.79 -2.15 23.09
N GLY A 191 -10.60 -3.23 22.32
CA GLY A 191 -10.85 -3.26 20.88
C GLY A 191 -12.34 -3.18 20.56
N GLY A 192 -12.68 -2.46 19.49
CA GLY A 192 -14.05 -2.13 19.17
C GLY A 192 -14.27 -1.83 17.70
N THR A 193 -15.53 -1.93 17.27
CA THR A 193 -15.93 -1.56 15.92
C THR A 193 -15.83 -0.04 15.75
N LEU A 194 -15.43 0.40 14.57
CA LEU A 194 -15.37 1.81 14.21
C LEU A 194 -16.74 2.25 13.67
N GLY A 195 -17.36 3.23 14.32
CA GLY A 195 -18.70 3.70 13.93
C GLY A 195 -19.73 2.58 13.93
N SER A 196 -20.45 2.40 12.82
CA SER A 196 -21.48 1.35 12.69
C SER A 196 -20.91 -0.07 12.57
N GLY A 197 -19.64 -0.21 12.18
CA GLY A 197 -19.01 -1.48 11.82
C GLY A 197 -19.48 -2.08 10.47
N ARG A 198 -20.55 -1.54 9.85
CA ARG A 198 -21.12 -2.08 8.60
C ARG A 198 -20.35 -1.68 7.36
N GLN A 199 -19.49 -0.68 7.47
CA GLN A 199 -18.70 -0.22 6.34
C GLN A 199 -17.78 -1.35 5.82
N PRO A 200 -17.66 -1.52 4.49
CA PRO A 200 -16.66 -2.39 3.91
C PRO A 200 -15.26 -2.02 4.41
N PHE A 201 -14.42 -3.02 4.61
CA PHE A 201 -13.05 -2.85 5.06
C PHE A 201 -12.14 -3.50 4.01
N PRO A 202 -11.72 -2.77 2.95
CA PRO A 202 -10.77 -3.31 1.99
C PRO A 202 -9.42 -3.47 2.68
N TRP A 203 -8.89 -4.70 2.72
CA TRP A 203 -7.66 -5.04 3.43
C TRP A 203 -6.79 -5.98 2.59
N ILE A 204 -5.51 -6.10 2.90
CA ILE A 204 -4.60 -7.11 2.33
C ILE A 204 -3.52 -7.47 3.34
N HIS A 205 -3.08 -8.73 3.35
CA HIS A 205 -1.91 -9.13 4.12
C HIS A 205 -0.63 -8.55 3.48
N VAL A 206 0.33 -8.10 4.30
CA VAL A 206 1.58 -7.47 3.82
C VAL A 206 2.35 -8.40 2.86
N SER A 207 2.38 -9.70 3.12
CA SER A 207 3.04 -10.68 2.25
C SER A 207 2.36 -10.84 0.90
N ASP A 208 1.02 -10.75 0.85
CA ASP A 208 0.29 -10.84 -0.42
C ASP A 208 0.45 -9.56 -1.23
N LEU A 209 0.45 -8.39 -0.61
CA LEU A 209 0.80 -7.15 -1.30
C LEU A 209 2.22 -7.20 -1.88
N ALA A 210 3.19 -7.71 -1.10
CA ALA A 210 4.55 -7.91 -1.59
C ALA A 210 4.59 -8.88 -2.78
N GLY A 211 3.81 -9.96 -2.74
CA GLY A 211 3.66 -10.90 -3.85
C GLY A 211 3.10 -10.23 -5.12
N ILE A 212 2.09 -9.38 -4.99
CA ILE A 212 1.52 -8.62 -6.12
C ILE A 212 2.58 -7.66 -6.70
N ILE A 213 3.35 -6.98 -5.85
CA ILE A 213 4.44 -6.09 -6.30
C ILE A 213 5.52 -6.89 -7.04
N VAL A 214 5.92 -8.05 -6.51
CA VAL A 214 6.90 -8.93 -7.15
C VAL A 214 6.42 -9.37 -8.54
N ARG A 215 5.16 -9.78 -8.66
CA ARG A 215 4.58 -10.16 -9.95
C ARG A 215 4.47 -8.97 -10.91
N ALA A 216 4.17 -7.77 -10.39
CA ALA A 216 4.19 -6.55 -11.18
C ALA A 216 5.59 -6.20 -11.70
N LEU A 217 6.65 -6.62 -10.99
CA LEU A 217 8.03 -6.43 -11.40
C LEU A 217 8.56 -7.52 -12.35
N GLU A 218 7.85 -8.63 -12.55
CA GLU A 218 8.27 -9.63 -13.55
C GLU A 218 8.37 -8.97 -14.93
N PRO A 219 9.36 -9.34 -15.78
CA PRO A 219 9.47 -8.76 -17.10
C PRO A 219 8.18 -8.95 -17.91
N PRO A 220 7.89 -8.05 -18.86
CA PRO A 220 6.75 -8.23 -19.75
C PRO A 220 6.81 -9.61 -20.41
N ALA A 221 5.64 -10.25 -20.61
CA ALA A 221 5.55 -11.38 -21.54
C ALA A 221 5.90 -10.92 -22.96
N ASP A 222 5.87 -11.82 -23.94
CA ASP A 222 6.19 -11.52 -25.35
C ASP A 222 5.33 -10.40 -26.00
N THR A 223 4.31 -9.91 -25.29
CA THR A 223 3.50 -8.75 -25.66
C THR A 223 4.16 -7.42 -25.24
N PRO A 224 4.29 -6.45 -26.16
CA PRO A 224 4.85 -5.15 -25.84
C PRO A 224 3.98 -4.41 -24.80
N PRO A 225 4.59 -3.62 -23.91
CA PRO A 225 3.89 -2.77 -22.96
C PRO A 225 2.86 -1.83 -23.63
N SER A 226 1.73 -1.63 -22.95
CA SER A 226 0.73 -0.64 -23.34
C SER A 226 1.17 0.77 -22.92
N SER A 227 0.72 1.79 -23.66
CA SER A 227 0.91 3.19 -23.28
C SER A 227 0.20 3.56 -21.98
N SER A 228 -0.86 2.81 -21.63
CA SER A 228 -1.62 3.01 -20.39
C SER A 228 -1.17 2.04 -19.29
N PRO A 229 -1.14 2.48 -18.02
CA PRO A 229 -0.75 1.63 -16.91
C PRO A 229 -1.75 0.48 -16.69
N GLN A 230 -1.21 -0.68 -16.33
CA GLN A 230 -2.02 -1.78 -15.81
C GLN A 230 -2.38 -1.48 -14.35
N VAL A 231 -3.66 -1.48 -14.03
CA VAL A 231 -4.15 -1.23 -12.67
C VAL A 231 -4.54 -2.55 -12.02
N PHE A 232 -4.13 -2.75 -10.77
CA PHE A 232 -4.51 -3.88 -9.91
C PHE A 232 -5.03 -3.37 -8.57
N ASN A 233 -6.16 -3.92 -8.11
CA ASN A 233 -6.58 -3.70 -6.73
C ASN A 233 -5.80 -4.65 -5.81
N GLY A 234 -4.98 -4.07 -4.93
CA GLY A 234 -4.19 -4.78 -3.92
C GLY A 234 -5.01 -5.06 -2.67
N VAL A 235 -6.11 -5.80 -2.81
CA VAL A 235 -6.99 -6.21 -1.71
C VAL A 235 -7.12 -7.73 -1.67
N ALA A 236 -7.37 -8.29 -0.50
CA ALA A 236 -7.77 -9.67 -0.32
C ALA A 236 -9.15 -9.91 -0.99
N PRO A 237 -9.43 -11.13 -1.48
CA PRO A 237 -10.70 -11.45 -2.13
C PRO A 237 -11.88 -11.47 -1.16
N ALA A 238 -11.65 -11.65 0.15
CA ALA A 238 -12.69 -11.61 1.15
C ALA A 238 -13.25 -10.19 1.34
N LEU A 239 -14.52 -9.99 0.99
CA LEU A 239 -15.22 -8.70 1.04
C LEU A 239 -15.75 -8.41 2.44
N ASN A 240 -14.83 -8.15 3.36
CA ASN A 240 -15.19 -8.01 4.78
C ASN A 240 -15.70 -6.63 5.16
N THR A 241 -16.41 -6.58 6.30
CA THR A 241 -16.78 -5.35 6.99
C THR A 241 -15.86 -5.05 8.17
N ASN A 242 -15.88 -3.82 8.68
CA ASN A 242 -15.16 -3.47 9.91
C ASN A 242 -15.62 -4.30 11.12
N TYR A 243 -16.92 -4.65 11.18
CA TYR A 243 -17.48 -5.53 12.21
C TYR A 243 -16.82 -6.92 12.17
N GLU A 244 -16.72 -7.53 10.99
CA GLU A 244 -16.10 -8.83 10.81
C GLU A 244 -14.61 -8.80 11.17
N PHE A 245 -13.87 -7.79 10.70
CA PHE A 245 -12.49 -7.57 11.10
C PHE A 245 -12.33 -7.48 12.62
N THR A 246 -13.15 -6.65 13.27
CA THR A 246 -13.11 -6.44 14.72
C THR A 246 -13.40 -7.74 15.48
N LYS A 247 -14.43 -8.49 15.06
CA LYS A 247 -14.79 -9.75 15.70
C LYS A 247 -13.69 -10.79 15.53
N GLU A 248 -13.12 -10.90 14.33
CA GLU A 248 -12.08 -11.88 14.05
C GLU A 248 -10.78 -11.58 14.78
N LEU A 249 -10.36 -10.31 14.86
CA LEU A 249 -9.19 -9.92 15.64
C LEU A 249 -9.37 -10.21 17.14
N GLY A 250 -10.55 -9.89 17.69
CA GLY A 250 -10.89 -10.24 19.08
C GLY A 250 -10.87 -11.75 19.33
N ARG A 251 -11.44 -12.54 18.40
CA ARG A 251 -11.47 -14.01 18.46
C ARG A 251 -10.06 -14.59 18.46
N VAL A 252 -9.21 -14.14 17.55
CA VAL A 252 -7.82 -14.59 17.39
C VAL A 252 -6.97 -14.23 18.63
N LEU A 253 -7.15 -13.03 19.19
CA LEU A 253 -6.48 -12.61 20.44
C LEU A 253 -7.09 -13.18 21.72
N ARG A 254 -8.24 -13.88 21.63
CA ARG A 254 -9.05 -14.33 22.76
C ARG A 254 -9.41 -13.17 23.70
N ARG A 255 -9.94 -12.08 23.14
CA ARG A 255 -10.36 -10.87 23.85
C ARG A 255 -11.77 -10.42 23.43
N PRO A 256 -12.55 -9.83 24.34
CA PRO A 256 -13.87 -9.32 24.02
C PRO A 256 -13.78 -8.11 23.10
N THR A 257 -14.73 -7.98 22.17
CA THR A 257 -14.89 -6.81 21.29
C THR A 257 -16.34 -6.34 21.29
N ILE A 258 -16.79 -5.95 22.49
CA ILE A 258 -18.20 -5.64 22.78
C ILE A 258 -18.46 -4.13 22.66
N LEU A 259 -17.47 -3.31 23.00
CA LEU A 259 -17.63 -1.86 23.04
C LEU A 259 -17.24 -1.26 21.68
N PRO A 260 -18.15 -0.56 20.97
CA PRO A 260 -17.77 0.21 19.80
C PRO A 260 -16.86 1.37 20.20
N VAL A 261 -15.94 1.77 19.32
CA VAL A 261 -15.10 2.95 19.57
C VAL A 261 -15.96 4.20 19.46
N PRO A 262 -16.08 5.02 20.51
CA PRO A 262 -16.91 6.22 20.46
C PRO A 262 -16.41 7.23 19.43
N GLY A 263 -17.33 7.86 18.69
CA GLY A 263 -16.98 8.84 17.65
C GLY A 263 -16.13 10.01 18.15
N PHE A 264 -16.38 10.49 19.37
CA PHE A 264 -15.59 11.58 19.95
C PHE A 264 -14.13 11.17 20.22
N VAL A 265 -13.85 9.89 20.55
CA VAL A 265 -12.49 9.39 20.74
C VAL A 265 -11.74 9.38 19.41
N MET A 266 -12.39 8.91 18.34
CA MET A 266 -11.80 8.95 16.99
C MET A 266 -11.52 10.39 16.54
N ASN A 267 -12.47 11.29 16.76
CA ASN A 267 -12.30 12.71 16.40
C ASN A 267 -11.18 13.37 17.20
N ALA A 268 -11.05 13.07 18.49
CA ALA A 268 -9.99 13.63 19.34
C ALA A 268 -8.60 13.13 18.95
N LEU A 269 -8.47 11.84 18.59
CA LEU A 269 -7.19 11.23 18.25
C LEU A 269 -6.73 11.56 16.82
N LEU A 270 -7.66 11.67 15.87
CA LEU A 270 -7.35 11.71 14.44
C LEU A 270 -7.82 12.99 13.73
N GLY A 271 -8.70 13.76 14.36
CA GLY A 271 -9.46 14.81 13.70
C GLY A 271 -10.70 14.28 12.97
N SER A 272 -11.70 15.13 12.78
CA SER A 272 -12.99 14.76 12.17
C SER A 272 -12.86 14.25 10.73
N GLU A 273 -12.02 14.89 9.91
CA GLU A 273 -11.80 14.47 8.51
C GLU A 273 -11.17 13.06 8.42
N ARG A 274 -10.20 12.72 9.27
CA ARG A 274 -9.59 11.37 9.29
C ARG A 274 -10.49 10.32 9.91
N ALA A 275 -11.28 10.68 10.91
CA ALA A 275 -12.25 9.77 11.51
C ALA A 275 -13.29 9.31 10.47
N VAL A 276 -13.68 10.17 9.52
CA VAL A 276 -14.56 9.81 8.40
C VAL A 276 -13.93 8.74 7.52
N ILE A 277 -12.63 8.86 7.24
CA ILE A 277 -11.88 7.89 6.42
C ILE A 277 -11.91 6.48 7.04
N LEU A 278 -11.85 6.38 8.38
CA LEU A 278 -11.90 5.09 9.08
C LEU A 278 -13.32 4.55 9.34
N THR A 279 -14.33 5.41 9.29
CA THR A 279 -15.73 5.05 9.57
C THR A 279 -16.56 4.82 8.32
N GLN A 280 -15.98 5.10 7.15
CA GLN A 280 -16.52 4.77 5.83
C GLN A 280 -15.60 3.77 5.12
N GLY A 281 -16.07 3.17 4.03
CA GLY A 281 -15.25 2.24 3.27
C GLY A 281 -15.85 1.83 1.94
N GLN A 282 -15.03 1.18 1.12
CA GLN A 282 -15.32 0.79 -0.25
C GLN A 282 -15.30 -0.73 -0.38
N LYS A 283 -16.32 -1.32 -1.01
CA LYS A 283 -16.31 -2.74 -1.36
C LYS A 283 -15.53 -2.93 -2.66
N VAL A 284 -14.24 -3.23 -2.52
CA VAL A 284 -13.29 -3.35 -3.64
C VAL A 284 -13.04 -4.82 -3.97
N ILE A 285 -13.14 -5.17 -5.24
CA ILE A 285 -12.93 -6.51 -5.76
C ILE A 285 -11.59 -6.51 -6.52
N PRO A 286 -10.68 -7.45 -6.22
CA PRO A 286 -9.40 -7.58 -6.91
C PRO A 286 -9.53 -8.38 -8.22
N LYS A 287 -10.40 -7.91 -9.12
CA LYS A 287 -10.80 -8.66 -10.33
C LYS A 287 -9.59 -8.99 -11.20
N ARG A 288 -8.80 -7.97 -11.57
CA ARG A 288 -7.62 -8.19 -12.43
C ARG A 288 -6.51 -8.93 -11.70
N THR A 289 -6.36 -8.73 -10.39
CA THR A 289 -5.38 -9.46 -9.58
C THR A 289 -5.71 -10.97 -9.59
N LEU A 290 -6.98 -11.34 -9.42
CA LEU A 290 -7.44 -12.73 -9.52
C LEU A 290 -7.29 -13.29 -10.94
N GLU A 291 -7.70 -12.53 -11.97
CA GLU A 291 -7.57 -12.93 -13.38
C GLU A 291 -6.11 -13.13 -13.82
N SER A 292 -5.15 -12.48 -13.15
CA SER A 292 -3.70 -12.69 -13.39
C SER A 292 -3.16 -14.05 -12.91
N GLY A 293 -4.00 -14.83 -12.22
CA GLY A 293 -3.63 -16.11 -11.61
C GLY A 293 -2.86 -15.97 -10.30
N PHE A 294 -2.82 -14.77 -9.69
CA PHE A 294 -2.16 -14.55 -8.41
C PHE A 294 -2.79 -15.42 -7.31
N GLN A 295 -1.94 -16.14 -6.58
CA GLN A 295 -2.36 -17.00 -5.48
C GLN A 295 -2.13 -16.27 -4.16
N TYR A 296 -3.21 -15.99 -3.43
CA TYR A 296 -3.14 -15.37 -2.12
C TYR A 296 -2.73 -16.40 -1.07
N ASN A 297 -1.74 -16.06 -0.25
CA ASN A 297 -1.40 -16.86 0.94
C ASN A 297 -2.44 -16.66 2.04
N TYR A 298 -3.02 -15.46 2.13
CA TYR A 298 -3.97 -15.08 3.17
C TYR A 298 -5.26 -14.49 2.55
N PRO A 299 -6.08 -15.33 1.90
CA PRO A 299 -7.30 -14.87 1.20
C PRO A 299 -8.42 -14.42 2.15
N ASP A 300 -8.34 -14.76 3.44
CA ASP A 300 -9.37 -14.52 4.45
C ASP A 300 -8.79 -13.95 5.76
N LEU A 301 -9.63 -13.27 6.54
CA LEU A 301 -9.19 -12.61 7.78
C LEU A 301 -8.66 -13.61 8.82
N THR A 302 -9.18 -14.84 8.86
CA THR A 302 -8.79 -15.81 9.87
C THR A 302 -7.35 -16.25 9.66
N SER A 303 -6.97 -16.58 8.43
CA SER A 303 -5.60 -16.97 8.10
C SER A 303 -4.64 -15.79 8.30
N ALA A 304 -4.98 -14.61 7.77
CA ALA A 304 -4.17 -13.40 7.91
C ALA A 304 -3.91 -13.02 9.38
N LEU A 305 -4.98 -12.89 10.18
CA LEU A 305 -4.86 -12.41 11.56
C LEU A 305 -4.19 -13.42 12.47
N LYS A 306 -4.36 -14.74 12.23
CA LYS A 306 -3.62 -15.76 12.97
C LYS A 306 -2.12 -15.63 12.77
N GLU A 307 -1.67 -15.42 11.53
CA GLU A 307 -0.24 -15.22 11.28
C GLU A 307 0.27 -13.94 11.96
N ILE A 308 -0.47 -12.84 11.83
CA ILE A 308 -0.06 -11.54 12.37
C ILE A 308 0.13 -11.57 13.90
N VAL A 309 -0.72 -12.30 14.64
CA VAL A 309 -0.66 -12.30 16.10
C VAL A 309 0.25 -13.37 16.71
N ASN A 310 0.58 -14.42 15.96
CA ASN A 310 1.41 -15.54 16.43
C ASN A 310 2.87 -15.10 16.52
#